data_AF-A0A4S2ADK3-F1
#
_entry.id   AF-A0A4S2ADK3-F1
#
_cell.length_a   1.000
_cell.length_b   1.000
_cell.length_c   1.000
_cell.angle_alpha   90.00
_cell.angle_beta   90.00
_cell.angle_gamma   90.00
#
_symmetry.space_group_name_H-M   'P 1'
#
loop_
_entity.id
_entity.type
_entity.pdbx_description
1 polymer ?
#
loop_
_entity_poly.entity_id
_entity_poly.type
_entity_poly.pdbx_seq_one_letter_code
_entity_poly.pdbx_strand_id
1 'polypeptide(L)'
;MERNIDVIKDADGNSIVMINDIRFKGKRSVNWDDVRLYLRNYVGEVYQVMDTKDSIYIGSDLPNEYTGSNYTYSLKGTVAKAKANASQGIPELIEIAVGKHFRENNEEKHNRNAKYGWYRYDSRFALPVYSSDGEVERYNVFHASLLVRHNENGKMYLYDIIDIKKETSNPLGS
;
A
#
# COMPACT_ATOMS: atom_id res chain seq x y z
N MET A 1 4.06 -16.04 9.15
CA MET A 1 2.82 -15.32 9.51
C MET A 1 1.78 -15.75 8.51
N GLU A 2 0.65 -16.29 8.97
CA GLU A 2 -0.45 -16.66 8.08
C GLU A 2 -1.21 -15.40 7.67
N ARG A 3 -1.40 -15.20 6.36
CA ARG A 3 -2.08 -14.04 5.77
C ARG A 3 -3.18 -14.58 4.85
N ASN A 4 -4.43 -14.21 5.10
CA ASN A 4 -5.55 -14.55 4.24
C ASN A 4 -5.69 -13.50 3.14
N ILE A 5 -4.94 -13.69 2.06
CA ILE A 5 -4.82 -12.75 0.95
C ILE A 5 -4.92 -13.50 -0.37
N ASP A 6 -5.76 -12.99 -1.26
CA ASP A 6 -5.90 -13.48 -2.62
C ASP A 6 -5.60 -12.36 -3.62
N VAL A 7 -5.22 -12.72 -4.84
CA VAL A 7 -5.16 -11.79 -5.97
C VAL A 7 -6.21 -12.21 -6.98
N ILE A 8 -7.19 -11.33 -7.22
CA ILE A 8 -8.25 -11.55 -8.21
C ILE A 8 -8.11 -10.57 -9.36
N LYS A 9 -8.88 -10.77 -10.43
CA LYS A 9 -9.03 -9.80 -11.53
C LYS A 9 -10.44 -9.25 -11.57
N ASP A 10 -10.57 -7.97 -11.87
CA ASP A 10 -11.87 -7.38 -12.19
C ASP A 10 -12.32 -7.70 -13.63
N ALA A 11 -13.48 -7.16 -14.02
CA ALA A 11 -14.08 -7.39 -15.34
C ALA A 11 -13.20 -6.90 -16.50
N ASP A 12 -12.33 -5.91 -16.24
CA ASP A 12 -11.40 -5.35 -17.21
C ASP A 12 -10.03 -6.07 -17.19
N GLY A 13 -9.88 -7.09 -16.34
CA GLY A 13 -8.66 -7.88 -16.20
C GLY A 13 -7.61 -7.26 -15.28
N ASN A 14 -7.93 -6.16 -14.59
CA ASN A 14 -7.01 -5.51 -13.66
C ASN A 14 -6.94 -6.29 -12.35
N SER A 15 -5.73 -6.49 -11.83
CA SER A 15 -5.51 -7.21 -10.58
C SER A 15 -5.94 -6.40 -9.36
N ILE A 16 -6.50 -7.07 -8.35
CA ILE A 16 -6.88 -6.50 -7.06
C ILE A 16 -6.41 -7.45 -5.95
N VAL A 17 -5.69 -6.92 -4.95
CA VAL A 17 -5.31 -7.67 -3.75
C VAL A 17 -6.49 -7.72 -2.77
N MET A 18 -7.09 -8.89 -2.58
CA MET A 18 -8.16 -9.12 -1.62
C MET A 18 -7.56 -9.41 -0.25
N ILE A 19 -7.71 -8.49 0.70
CA ILE A 19 -7.25 -8.68 2.08
C ILE A 19 -8.47 -9.10 2.90
N ASN A 20 -8.61 -10.40 3.14
CA ASN A 20 -9.83 -10.99 3.71
C ASN A 20 -9.93 -10.78 5.22
N ASP A 21 -8.82 -10.49 5.91
CA ASP A 21 -8.79 -10.22 7.33
C ASP A 21 -8.52 -8.74 7.63
N ILE A 22 -9.40 -8.11 8.41
CA ILE A 22 -9.12 -6.81 9.01
C ILE A 22 -8.31 -7.04 10.29
N ARG A 23 -6.99 -6.97 10.24
CA ARG A 23 -6.15 -7.08 11.44
C ARG A 23 -6.22 -5.83 12.31
N PHE A 24 -6.21 -4.65 11.70
CA PHE A 24 -6.21 -3.37 12.42
C PHE A 24 -7.65 -2.84 12.51
N LYS A 25 -8.42 -3.34 13.50
CA LYS A 25 -9.87 -3.12 13.68
C LYS A 25 -10.26 -1.90 14.53
N GLY A 26 -9.33 -0.99 14.85
CA GLY A 26 -9.56 0.09 15.81
C GLY A 26 -10.87 0.88 15.56
N LYS A 27 -11.81 0.85 16.52
CA LYS A 27 -13.15 1.46 16.41
C LYS A 27 -13.12 3.00 16.38
N ARG A 28 -12.08 3.62 16.98
CA ARG A 28 -11.92 5.09 17.06
C ARG A 28 -10.73 5.61 16.25
N SER A 29 -9.60 4.92 16.32
CA SER A 29 -8.38 5.25 15.58
C SER A 29 -7.53 4.00 15.37
N VAL A 30 -6.63 4.05 14.39
CA VAL A 30 -5.62 3.01 14.14
C VAL A 30 -4.51 3.13 15.17
N ASN A 31 -4.10 1.99 15.76
CA ASN A 31 -2.85 1.93 16.51
C ASN A 31 -1.68 1.75 15.53
N TRP A 32 -1.00 2.85 15.22
CA TRP A 32 0.09 2.86 14.24
C TRP A 32 1.35 2.13 14.75
N ASP A 33 1.54 1.97 16.05
CA ASP A 33 2.67 1.19 16.59
C ASP A 33 2.50 -0.31 16.30
N ASP A 34 1.26 -0.83 16.35
CA ASP A 34 0.98 -2.22 15.94
C ASP A 34 1.24 -2.43 14.45
N VAL A 35 0.86 -1.45 13.61
CA VAL A 35 1.14 -1.47 12.17
C VAL A 35 2.65 -1.43 11.93
N ARG A 36 3.38 -0.58 12.65
CA ARG A 36 4.85 -0.47 12.56
C ARG A 36 5.52 -1.78 12.94
N LEU A 37 5.08 -2.41 14.03
CA LEU A 37 5.60 -3.70 14.47
C LEU A 37 5.32 -4.80 13.43
N TYR A 38 4.13 -4.80 12.84
CA TYR A 38 3.76 -5.73 11.78
C TYR A 38 4.67 -5.60 10.55
N LEU A 39 4.94 -4.37 10.10
CA LEU A 39 5.78 -4.09 8.93
C LEU A 39 7.23 -4.55 9.09
N ARG A 40 7.74 -4.67 10.32
CA ARG A 40 9.10 -5.18 10.57
C ARG A 40 9.30 -6.61 10.08
N ASN A 41 8.23 -7.39 9.96
CA ASN A 41 8.32 -8.77 9.46
C ASN A 41 8.74 -8.85 7.99
N TYR A 42 8.54 -7.79 7.21
CA TYR A 42 8.92 -7.74 5.80
C TYR A 42 10.33 -7.18 5.59
N VAL A 43 10.97 -6.59 6.61
CA VAL A 43 12.26 -5.91 6.45
C VAL A 43 13.34 -6.90 5.99
N GLY A 44 14.02 -6.55 4.90
CA GLY A 44 15.03 -7.39 4.27
C GLY A 44 14.50 -8.23 3.09
N GLU A 45 13.19 -8.30 2.90
CA GLU A 45 12.59 -8.99 1.76
C GLU A 45 12.67 -8.17 0.47
N VAL A 46 12.44 -8.86 -0.65
CA VAL A 46 12.41 -8.27 -1.99
C VAL A 46 11.28 -8.88 -2.79
N TYR A 47 10.55 -8.03 -3.51
CA TYR A 47 9.43 -8.41 -4.36
C TYR A 47 9.60 -7.80 -5.74
N GLN A 48 9.07 -8.44 -6.77
CA GLN A 48 9.20 -7.96 -8.16
C GLN A 48 7.86 -7.42 -8.65
N VAL A 49 7.87 -6.21 -9.20
CA VAL A 49 6.72 -5.68 -9.96
C VAL A 49 6.57 -6.50 -11.22
N MET A 50 5.45 -7.19 -11.41
CA MET A 50 5.30 -8.12 -12.53
C MET A 50 5.22 -7.41 -13.89
N ASP A 51 4.69 -6.18 -13.91
CA ASP A 51 4.56 -5.34 -15.11
C ASP A 51 5.93 -4.88 -15.62
N THR A 52 6.75 -4.27 -14.76
CA THR A 52 8.03 -3.64 -15.16
C THR A 52 9.28 -4.48 -14.90
N LYS A 53 9.13 -5.57 -14.15
CA LYS A 53 10.23 -6.44 -13.64
C LYS A 53 11.17 -5.76 -12.66
N ASP A 54 10.81 -4.58 -12.14
CA ASP A 54 11.60 -3.88 -11.12
C ASP A 54 11.57 -4.63 -9.79
N SER A 55 12.75 -4.84 -9.19
CA SER A 55 12.89 -5.43 -7.85
C SER A 55 12.78 -4.35 -6.77
N ILE A 56 11.76 -4.47 -5.92
CA ILE A 56 11.46 -3.56 -4.83
C ILE A 56 11.86 -4.20 -3.50
N TYR A 57 12.83 -3.58 -2.83
CA TYR A 57 13.33 -4.01 -1.54
C TYR A 57 12.53 -3.39 -0.40
N ILE A 58 12.35 -4.13 0.68
CA ILE A 58 11.76 -3.63 1.92
C ILE A 58 12.88 -3.19 2.87
N GLY A 59 13.08 -1.87 2.96
CA GLY A 59 14.08 -1.26 3.83
C GLY A 59 13.65 -1.17 5.29
N SER A 60 14.62 -1.01 6.19
CA SER A 60 14.37 -0.80 7.63
C SER A 60 13.69 0.54 7.95
N ASP A 61 13.66 1.46 7.00
CA ASP A 61 12.97 2.74 7.07
C ASP A 61 11.46 2.62 6.83
N LEU A 62 11.00 1.67 6.00
CA LEU A 62 9.58 1.50 5.65
C LEU A 62 8.65 1.51 6.87
N PRO A 63 8.89 0.75 7.96
CA PRO A 63 7.97 0.78 9.11
C PRO A 63 7.77 2.17 9.71
N ASN A 64 8.82 2.99 9.75
CA ASN A 64 8.74 4.34 10.28
C ASN A 64 8.07 5.29 9.30
N GLU A 65 8.44 5.24 8.02
CA GLU A 65 7.87 6.09 6.98
C GLU A 65 6.39 5.82 6.77
N TYR A 66 6.02 4.54 6.67
CA TYR A 66 4.63 4.12 6.48
C TYR A 66 3.69 4.60 7.59
N THR A 67 4.18 4.60 8.82
CA THR A 67 3.36 4.89 10.01
C THR A 67 3.49 6.32 10.52
N GLY A 68 4.56 7.01 10.13
CA GLY A 68 4.94 8.33 10.65
C GLY A 68 5.03 9.43 9.62
N SER A 69 4.64 9.20 8.35
CA SER A 69 4.64 10.25 7.34
C SER A 69 3.54 11.30 7.57
N ASN A 70 3.76 12.53 7.08
CA ASN A 70 2.73 13.58 7.06
C ASN A 70 1.43 13.12 6.41
N TYR A 71 1.56 12.31 5.34
CA TYR A 71 0.41 11.69 4.70
C TYR A 71 -0.36 10.80 5.68
N THR A 72 0.32 9.90 6.39
CA THR A 72 -0.31 9.01 7.39
C THR A 72 -1.01 9.78 8.50
N TYR A 73 -0.39 10.84 9.05
CA TYR A 73 -1.01 11.68 10.08
C TYR A 73 -2.27 12.43 9.60
N SER A 74 -2.37 12.73 8.30
CA SER A 74 -3.54 13.39 7.72
C SER A 74 -4.75 12.46 7.57
N LEU A 75 -4.55 11.13 7.60
CA LEU A 75 -5.60 10.16 7.33
C LEU A 75 -6.57 10.02 8.51
N LYS A 76 -7.86 9.85 8.18
CA LYS A 76 -8.94 9.66 9.16
C LYS A 76 -9.90 8.55 8.72
N GLY A 77 -10.61 7.98 9.68
CA GLY A 77 -11.70 7.03 9.46
C GLY A 77 -11.34 5.88 8.52
N THR A 78 -12.16 5.67 7.49
CA THR A 78 -12.05 4.56 6.54
C THR A 78 -10.69 4.51 5.83
N VAL A 79 -10.11 5.65 5.45
CA VAL A 79 -8.84 5.67 4.69
C VAL A 79 -7.66 5.32 5.60
N ALA A 80 -7.64 5.79 6.85
CA ALA A 80 -6.63 5.39 7.84
C ALA A 80 -6.67 3.87 8.09
N LYS A 81 -7.88 3.32 8.25
CA LYS A 81 -8.09 1.87 8.38
C LYS A 81 -7.64 1.12 7.13
N ALA A 82 -7.94 1.67 5.94
CA ALA A 82 -7.54 1.06 4.68
C ALA A 82 -6.03 0.98 4.55
N LYS A 83 -5.32 2.10 4.81
CA LYS A 83 -3.86 2.11 4.88
C LYS A 83 -3.33 1.09 5.88
N ALA A 84 -3.80 1.11 7.12
CA ALA A 84 -3.33 0.19 8.14
C ALA A 84 -3.41 -1.27 7.67
N ASN A 85 -4.53 -1.67 7.06
CA ASN A 85 -4.73 -3.06 6.63
C ASN A 85 -4.05 -3.37 5.28
N ALA A 86 -3.78 -2.39 4.42
CA ALA A 86 -2.96 -2.56 3.22
C ALA A 86 -1.54 -3.06 3.53
N SER A 87 -1.01 -2.77 4.73
CA SER A 87 0.27 -3.33 5.19
C SER A 87 0.31 -4.86 5.15
N GLN A 88 -0.84 -5.53 5.25
CA GLN A 88 -0.92 -6.99 5.19
C GLN A 88 -0.58 -7.53 3.79
N GLY A 89 -0.93 -6.80 2.74
CA GLY A 89 -0.76 -7.22 1.35
C GLY A 89 0.40 -6.57 0.62
N ILE A 90 1.43 -6.09 1.32
CA ILE A 90 2.58 -5.43 0.68
C ILE A 90 3.23 -6.29 -0.42
N PRO A 91 3.52 -7.58 -0.21
CA PRO A 91 4.07 -8.44 -1.25
C PRO A 91 3.23 -8.42 -2.52
N GLU A 92 1.93 -8.70 -2.37
CA GLU A 92 0.99 -8.81 -3.48
C GLU A 92 0.76 -7.44 -4.13
N LEU A 93 0.68 -6.38 -3.34
CA LEU A 93 0.53 -5.00 -3.82
C LEU A 93 1.70 -4.58 -4.72
N ILE A 94 2.93 -4.98 -4.39
CA ILE A 94 4.11 -4.76 -5.22
C ILE A 94 4.03 -5.61 -6.49
N GLU A 95 3.72 -6.90 -6.35
CA GLU A 95 3.67 -7.84 -7.48
C GLU A 95 2.67 -7.43 -8.55
N ILE A 96 1.48 -6.98 -8.14
CA ILE A 96 0.43 -6.52 -9.06
C ILE A 96 0.57 -5.05 -9.48
N ALA A 97 1.58 -4.34 -8.98
CA ALA A 97 1.71 -2.92 -9.28
C ALA A 97 1.96 -2.73 -10.78
N VAL A 98 1.44 -1.63 -11.31
CA VAL A 98 1.54 -1.29 -12.74
C VAL A 98 2.06 0.12 -12.93
N GLY A 99 2.58 0.37 -14.14
CA GLY A 99 3.16 1.65 -14.51
C GLY A 99 4.51 1.87 -13.84
N LYS A 100 5.09 3.06 -14.08
CA LYS A 100 6.31 3.53 -13.43
C LYS A 100 6.42 5.03 -13.69
N HIS A 101 5.90 5.82 -12.76
CA HIS A 101 5.84 7.27 -12.93
C HIS A 101 7.00 7.92 -12.18
N PHE A 102 7.95 8.48 -12.93
CA PHE A 102 9.07 9.23 -12.36
C PHE A 102 8.58 10.57 -11.80
N ARG A 103 9.10 10.96 -10.64
CA ARG A 103 9.01 12.32 -10.11
C ARG A 103 10.41 12.83 -9.75
N GLU A 104 10.72 14.02 -10.26
CA GLU A 104 11.92 14.76 -9.86
C GLU A 104 11.85 15.14 -8.37
N ASN A 105 13.01 15.10 -7.73
CA ASN A 105 13.17 15.38 -6.32
C ASN A 105 13.18 16.90 -6.08
N ASN A 106 12.01 17.50 -5.85
CA ASN A 106 11.88 18.95 -5.68
C ASN A 106 12.08 19.42 -4.22
N GLU A 107 12.41 18.53 -3.28
CA GLU A 107 12.63 18.88 -1.87
C GLU A 107 14.12 18.78 -1.50
N GLU A 108 14.73 19.91 -1.15
CA GLU A 108 16.15 20.04 -0.76
C GLU A 108 16.58 19.09 0.37
N LYS A 109 15.64 18.66 1.22
CA LYS A 109 15.90 17.77 2.37
C LYS A 109 16.17 16.31 2.01
N HIS A 110 15.91 15.88 0.77
CA HIS A 110 16.04 14.46 0.38
C HIS A 110 17.14 14.19 -0.67
N ASN A 111 17.91 15.20 -1.07
CA ASN A 111 18.90 15.10 -2.15
C ASN A 111 20.02 14.06 -1.94
N ARG A 112 20.26 13.58 -0.71
CA ARG A 112 21.25 12.50 -0.45
C ARG A 112 20.67 11.08 -0.44
N ASN A 113 19.35 10.91 -0.30
CA ASN A 113 18.75 9.58 -0.09
C ASN A 113 18.08 9.00 -1.36
N ALA A 114 17.73 9.86 -2.33
CA ALA A 114 17.04 9.49 -3.57
C ALA A 114 17.82 9.96 -4.80
N LYS A 115 19.09 9.58 -4.91
CA LYS A 115 20.00 10.05 -5.98
C LYS A 115 19.48 9.81 -7.39
N TYR A 116 18.72 8.73 -7.60
CA TYR A 116 18.10 8.42 -8.89
C TYR A 116 16.60 8.75 -8.92
N GLY A 117 16.13 9.54 -7.96
CA GLY A 117 14.78 10.06 -7.87
C GLY A 117 13.77 9.12 -7.23
N TRP A 118 12.50 9.50 -7.41
CA TRP A 118 11.35 8.82 -6.84
C TRP A 118 10.46 8.27 -7.96
N TYR A 119 9.89 7.10 -7.69
CA TYR A 119 8.99 6.43 -8.61
C TYR A 119 7.67 6.14 -7.92
N ARG A 120 6.58 6.18 -8.68
CA ARG A 120 5.26 5.74 -8.24
C ARG A 120 4.77 4.62 -9.12
N TYR A 121 4.28 3.58 -8.47
CA TYR A 121 3.55 2.48 -9.10
C TYR A 121 2.13 2.50 -8.56
N ASP A 122 1.17 2.23 -9.41
CA ASP A 122 -0.22 2.15 -9.01
C ASP A 122 -0.60 0.71 -8.71
N SER A 123 -1.40 0.52 -7.66
CA SER A 123 -1.84 -0.79 -7.18
C SER A 123 -3.23 -0.67 -6.57
N ARG A 124 -3.90 -1.80 -6.36
CA ARG A 124 -5.29 -1.85 -5.90
C ARG A 124 -5.47 -2.95 -4.86
N PHE A 125 -6.26 -2.66 -3.85
CA PHE A 125 -6.64 -3.65 -2.84
C PHE A 125 -8.09 -3.50 -2.42
N ALA A 126 -8.64 -4.57 -1.87
CA ALA A 126 -9.99 -4.62 -1.37
C ALA A 126 -10.01 -5.04 0.10
N LEU A 127 -10.95 -4.45 0.85
CA LEU A 127 -11.18 -4.80 2.25
C LEU A 127 -12.65 -5.16 2.48
N PRO A 128 -12.93 -6.21 3.26
CA PRO A 128 -14.29 -6.59 3.59
C PRO A 128 -14.94 -5.55 4.50
N VAL A 129 -16.23 -5.37 4.26
CA VAL A 129 -17.17 -4.65 5.12
C VAL A 129 -18.07 -5.69 5.74
N TYR A 130 -18.11 -5.71 7.07
CA TYR A 130 -18.94 -6.65 7.80
C TYR A 130 -20.26 -5.99 8.22
N SER A 131 -21.33 -6.77 8.20
CA SER A 131 -22.62 -6.42 8.77
C SER A 131 -22.56 -6.35 10.30
N SER A 132 -23.66 -5.96 10.94
CA SER A 132 -23.82 -6.03 12.41
C SER A 132 -23.64 -7.45 12.94
N ASP A 133 -23.99 -8.44 12.12
CA ASP A 133 -24.03 -9.85 12.49
C ASP A 133 -22.69 -10.54 12.30
N GLY A 134 -21.68 -9.80 11.81
CA GLY A 134 -20.32 -10.30 11.60
C GLY A 134 -20.09 -10.97 10.25
N GLU A 135 -21.09 -10.99 9.37
CA GLU A 135 -20.99 -11.54 8.02
C GLU A 135 -20.41 -10.53 7.04
N VAL A 136 -19.66 -11.00 6.02
CA VAL A 136 -19.12 -10.13 4.97
C VAL A 136 -20.27 -9.67 4.06
N GLU A 137 -20.55 -8.37 4.07
CA GLU A 137 -21.61 -7.75 3.28
C GLU A 137 -21.12 -7.39 1.87
N ARG A 138 -19.90 -6.84 1.77
CA ARG A 138 -19.26 -6.42 0.51
C ARG A 138 -17.76 -6.20 0.70
N TYR A 139 -17.06 -5.96 -0.40
CA TYR A 139 -15.69 -5.46 -0.39
C TYR A 139 -15.63 -4.03 -0.92
N ASN A 140 -14.89 -3.17 -0.23
CA ASN A 140 -14.54 -1.84 -0.76
C ASN A 140 -13.18 -1.94 -1.44
N VAL A 141 -13.11 -1.56 -2.72
CA VAL A 141 -11.85 -1.46 -3.47
C VAL A 141 -11.22 -0.08 -3.24
N PHE A 142 -9.90 -0.06 -3.19
CA PHE A 142 -9.09 1.12 -3.00
C PHE A 142 -7.96 1.14 -4.03
N HIS A 143 -7.77 2.31 -4.63
CA HIS A 143 -6.52 2.67 -5.28
C HIS A 143 -5.45 2.93 -4.23
N ALA A 144 -4.19 2.62 -4.55
CA ALA A 144 -3.01 2.99 -3.79
C ALA A 144 -1.83 3.28 -4.72
N SER A 145 -0.99 4.25 -4.35
CA SER A 145 0.27 4.49 -5.05
C SER A 145 1.45 4.09 -4.16
N LEU A 146 2.27 3.16 -4.64
CA LEU A 146 3.51 2.73 -4.01
C LEU A 146 4.58 3.78 -4.28
N LEU A 147 5.03 4.48 -3.25
CA LEU A 147 6.13 5.43 -3.34
C LEU A 147 7.45 4.68 -3.16
N VAL A 148 8.27 4.70 -4.21
CA VAL A 148 9.52 3.95 -4.27
C VAL A 148 10.70 4.90 -4.42
N ARG A 149 11.68 4.75 -3.54
CA ARG A 149 12.94 5.51 -3.56
C ARG A 149 14.00 4.75 -4.34
N HIS A 150 14.64 5.39 -5.31
CA HIS A 150 15.80 4.81 -6.00
C HIS A 150 17.09 5.35 -5.39
N ASN A 151 17.73 4.49 -4.59
CA ASN A 151 18.88 4.82 -3.76
C ASN A 151 20.18 4.80 -4.58
N GLU A 152 21.23 5.45 -4.09
CA GLU A 152 22.55 5.58 -4.72
C GLU A 152 23.22 4.22 -5.03
N ASN A 153 22.85 3.17 -4.28
CA ASN A 153 23.32 1.81 -4.51
C ASN A 153 22.64 1.12 -5.72
N GLY A 154 21.80 1.84 -6.46
CA GLY A 154 21.08 1.35 -7.63
C GLY A 154 19.82 0.56 -7.30
N LYS A 155 19.49 0.32 -6.02
CA LYS A 155 18.31 -0.45 -5.60
C LYS A 155 17.10 0.44 -5.36
N MET A 156 15.92 -0.13 -5.64
CA MET A 156 14.62 0.51 -5.42
C MET A 156 14.02 0.01 -4.11
N TYR A 157 13.64 0.93 -3.22
CA TYR A 157 13.08 0.60 -1.91
C TYR A 157 11.65 1.12 -1.80
N LEU A 158 10.72 0.27 -1.35
CA LEU A 158 9.39 0.75 -0.96
C LEU A 158 9.57 1.70 0.23
N TYR A 159 9.12 2.94 0.07
CA TYR A 159 9.27 3.98 1.07
C TYR A 159 7.96 4.25 1.81
N ASP A 160 6.85 4.35 1.08
CA ASP A 160 5.51 4.50 1.66
C ASP A 160 4.44 3.99 0.68
N ILE A 161 3.22 3.76 1.17
CA ILE A 161 2.01 3.60 0.35
C ILE A 161 1.12 4.81 0.61
N ILE A 162 0.91 5.59 -0.46
CA ILE A 162 0.25 6.89 -0.41
C ILE A 162 -0.91 6.96 -1.39
N ASP A 163 -1.59 8.12 -1.40
CA ASP A 163 -2.69 8.41 -2.32
C ASP A 163 -3.81 7.35 -2.30
N ILE A 164 -3.99 6.69 -1.16
CA ILE A 164 -5.04 5.70 -0.93
C ILE A 164 -6.40 6.38 -1.03
N LYS A 165 -7.20 5.90 -1.98
CA LYS A 165 -8.53 6.43 -2.27
C LYS A 165 -9.49 5.27 -2.48
N LYS A 166 -10.63 5.31 -1.80
CA LYS A 166 -11.70 4.35 -2.07
C LYS A 166 -12.19 4.56 -3.49
N GLU A 167 -12.24 3.50 -4.28
CA GLU A 167 -12.91 3.53 -5.56
C GLU A 167 -14.41 3.63 -5.29
N THR A 168 -14.99 4.74 -5.70
CA THR A 168 -16.44 4.86 -5.75
C THR A 168 -16.89 4.12 -6.99
N SER A 169 -17.86 3.22 -6.84
CA SER A 169 -18.74 2.90 -7.96
C SER A 169 -19.27 4.24 -8.45
N ASN A 170 -18.85 4.70 -9.63
CA ASN A 170 -19.75 5.59 -10.35
C ASN A 170 -21.10 4.86 -10.35
N PRO A 171 -22.22 5.49 -9.97
CA PRO A 171 -23.50 4.93 -10.30
C PRO A 171 -23.44 4.68 -11.82
N LEU A 172 -23.58 3.42 -12.21
CA LEU A 172 -23.63 3.03 -13.61
C LEU A 172 -24.63 3.96 -14.30
N GLY A 173 -24.15 4.82 -15.20
CA GLY A 173 -24.93 5.47 -16.25
C GLY A 173 -26.01 6.46 -15.82
N SER A 174 -25.93 7.65 -16.40
CA SER A 174 -27.07 8.38 -16.97
C SER A 174 -28.04 7.48 -17.74
#